data_AF-A0A356ULK2-F1
#
_entry.id   AF-A0A356ULK2-F1
#
_cell.length_a   1.000
_cell.length_b   1.000
_cell.length_c   1.000
_cell.angle_alpha   90.00
_cell.angle_beta   90.00
_cell.angle_gamma   90.00
#
_symmetry.space_group_name_H-M   'P 1'
#
loop_
_entity.id
_entity.type
_entity.pdbx_description
1 polymer ?
#
loop_
_entity_poly.entity_id
_entity_poly.type
_entity_poly.pdbx_seq_one_letter_code
_entity_poly.pdbx_strand_id
1 'polypeptide(L)'
;VGENSAQVILRDIFETPEPKPEVEKIIDTAVHEIKITETKIIKEKVIVRGYVNLQVIYVAALADQPVHAMHRRLDFSTFIVVPGAKEGMDVDIRPLVEYITADKENCHVIVELVLKITAKVTELLQRDVVVAVAPPVTPPPVCPPGQVITYTIKSGDTFFLLAQRFNVGVAAIQQANPGVNPNQLTIGQVINIPCPPAKG
;
A
#
# COMPACT_ATOMS: atom_id res chain seq x y z
N VAL A 1 3.23 18.92 -4.65
CA VAL A 1 4.22 19.98 -4.92
C VAL A 1 4.26 20.33 -6.41
N GLY A 2 4.26 19.36 -7.33
CA GLY A 2 4.08 19.66 -8.74
C GLY A 2 4.12 18.40 -9.61
N GLU A 3 3.87 18.57 -10.90
CA GLU A 3 3.99 17.50 -11.89
C GLU A 3 4.63 18.08 -13.15
N ASN A 4 5.57 17.34 -13.73
CA ASN A 4 6.15 17.68 -15.03
C ASN A 4 6.63 16.40 -15.74
N SER A 5 6.99 16.52 -17.01
CA SER A 5 7.45 15.39 -17.82
C SER A 5 8.68 15.72 -18.64
N ALA A 6 9.46 14.70 -18.99
CA ALA A 6 10.53 14.77 -19.97
C ALA A 6 10.38 13.66 -21.01
N GLN A 7 10.72 13.96 -22.25
CA GLN A 7 10.90 12.94 -23.30
C GLN A 7 12.33 12.41 -23.27
N VAL A 8 12.47 11.09 -23.41
CA VAL A 8 13.74 10.39 -23.51
C VAL A 8 13.72 9.59 -24.80
N ILE A 9 14.70 9.85 -25.67
CA ILE A 9 14.88 9.12 -26.92
C ILE A 9 15.96 8.08 -26.70
N LEU A 10 15.62 6.83 -26.93
CA LEU A 10 16.52 5.68 -26.83
C LEU A 10 16.75 5.13 -28.23
N ARG A 11 18.02 5.11 -28.64
CA ARG A 11 18.45 4.55 -29.92
C ARG A 11 19.49 3.48 -29.65
N ASP A 12 19.30 2.32 -30.26
CA ASP A 12 20.27 1.21 -30.18
C ASP A 12 20.44 0.54 -31.54
N ILE A 13 21.63 0.02 -31.77
CA ILE A 13 21.99 -0.73 -32.97
C ILE A 13 22.62 -2.04 -32.49
N PHE A 14 22.04 -3.16 -32.89
CA PHE A 14 22.55 -4.46 -32.47
C PHE A 14 22.38 -5.52 -33.55
N GLU A 15 23.25 -6.52 -33.52
CA GLU A 15 23.15 -7.71 -34.35
C GLU A 15 22.24 -8.76 -33.71
N THR A 16 21.79 -9.71 -34.51
CA THR A 16 20.94 -10.80 -34.02
C THR A 16 21.76 -11.69 -33.07
N PRO A 17 21.34 -11.88 -31.80
CA PRO A 17 22.15 -12.61 -30.84
C PRO A 17 22.13 -14.11 -31.14
N GLU A 18 23.29 -14.76 -31.12
CA GLU A 18 23.37 -16.22 -31.20
C GLU A 18 22.62 -16.88 -30.03
N PRO A 19 21.96 -18.03 -30.23
CA PRO A 19 21.93 -18.86 -31.44
C PRO A 19 20.77 -18.50 -32.41
N LYS A 20 20.25 -17.27 -32.36
CA LYS A 20 19.08 -16.90 -33.17
C LYS A 20 19.46 -16.67 -34.64
N PRO A 21 18.60 -17.07 -35.58
CA PRO A 21 18.87 -16.91 -37.00
C PRO A 21 18.79 -15.45 -37.44
N GLU A 22 19.49 -15.10 -38.52
CA GLU A 22 19.52 -13.73 -39.04
C GLU A 22 18.12 -13.20 -39.38
N VAL A 23 17.90 -11.93 -39.05
CA VAL A 23 16.67 -11.20 -39.37
C VAL A 23 16.58 -10.98 -40.87
N GLU A 24 15.49 -11.41 -41.50
CA GLU A 24 15.11 -11.03 -42.86
C GLU A 24 14.25 -9.76 -42.84
N LYS A 25 13.20 -9.75 -42.01
CA LYS A 25 12.22 -8.65 -41.91
C LYS A 25 11.67 -8.50 -40.50
N ILE A 26 11.54 -7.29 -39.98
CA ILE A 26 10.88 -7.02 -38.70
C ILE A 26 9.36 -6.98 -38.91
N ILE A 27 8.62 -7.68 -38.04
CA ILE A 27 7.16 -7.78 -38.08
C ILE A 27 6.53 -6.85 -37.06
N ASP A 28 7.02 -6.88 -35.82
CA ASP A 28 6.50 -6.09 -34.73
C ASP A 28 7.58 -5.82 -33.70
N THR A 29 7.47 -4.69 -33.00
CA THR A 29 8.35 -4.35 -31.88
C THR A 29 7.50 -3.80 -30.75
N ALA A 30 7.51 -4.52 -29.63
CA ALA A 30 6.70 -4.19 -28.47
C ALA A 30 7.57 -3.96 -27.24
N VAL A 31 7.08 -3.12 -26.33
CA VAL A 31 7.66 -2.97 -25.00
C VAL A 31 7.09 -4.08 -24.11
N HIS A 32 7.95 -4.97 -23.62
CA HIS A 32 7.57 -6.01 -22.68
C HIS A 32 7.52 -5.49 -21.24
N GLU A 33 8.51 -4.68 -20.84
CA GLU A 33 8.60 -4.13 -19.49
C GLU A 33 9.30 -2.76 -19.52
N ILE A 34 8.82 -1.83 -18.69
CA ILE A 34 9.57 -0.64 -18.29
C ILE A 34 9.78 -0.71 -16.79
N LYS A 35 11.04 -0.62 -16.34
CA LYS A 35 11.37 -0.66 -14.92
C LYS A 35 12.15 0.57 -14.51
N ILE A 36 11.65 1.25 -13.48
CA ILE A 36 12.39 2.31 -12.79
C ILE A 36 13.31 1.65 -11.78
N THR A 37 14.61 1.88 -11.90
CA THR A 37 15.65 1.30 -11.02
C THR A 37 16.09 2.26 -9.93
N GLU A 38 16.05 3.57 -10.20
CA GLU A 38 16.42 4.59 -9.24
C GLU A 38 15.55 5.83 -9.44
N THR A 39 15.10 6.43 -8.34
CA THR A 39 14.49 7.76 -8.36
C THR A 39 15.08 8.57 -7.22
N LYS A 40 15.62 9.74 -7.54
CA LYS A 40 16.25 10.64 -6.57
C LYS A 40 15.75 12.06 -6.77
N ILE A 41 15.09 12.59 -5.75
CA ILE A 41 14.73 14.01 -5.71
C ILE A 41 15.96 14.80 -5.26
N ILE A 42 16.32 15.82 -6.01
CA ILE A 42 17.27 16.87 -5.64
C ILE A 42 16.56 18.22 -5.74
N LYS A 43 17.23 19.32 -5.41
CA LYS A 43 16.64 20.67 -5.49
C LYS A 43 15.99 20.92 -6.88
N GLU A 44 14.66 21.03 -6.88
CA GLU A 44 13.79 21.31 -8.05
C GLU A 44 13.85 20.28 -9.19
N LYS A 45 14.47 19.12 -8.97
CA LYS A 45 14.61 18.10 -10.02
C LYS A 45 14.41 16.70 -9.47
N VAL A 46 13.91 15.83 -10.33
CA VAL A 46 13.82 14.39 -10.07
C VAL A 46 14.73 13.70 -11.07
N ILE A 47 15.75 12.99 -10.59
CA ILE A 47 16.59 12.11 -11.39
C ILE A 47 15.89 10.75 -11.45
N VAL A 48 15.72 10.22 -12.65
CA VAL A 48 15.08 8.92 -12.89
C VAL A 48 16.04 8.07 -13.71
N ARG A 49 16.28 6.84 -13.25
CA ARG A 49 16.98 5.80 -14.02
C ARG A 49 16.11 4.58 -14.13
N GLY A 50 16.29 3.87 -15.23
CA GLY A 50 15.53 2.67 -15.50
C GLY A 50 16.01 1.97 -16.74
N TYR A 51 15.25 0.98 -17.16
CA TYR A 51 15.45 0.30 -18.42
C TYR A 51 14.12 -0.05 -19.05
N VAL A 52 14.16 -0.28 -20.35
CA VAL A 52 13.06 -0.84 -21.14
C VAL A 52 13.52 -2.16 -21.74
N ASN A 53 12.76 -3.22 -21.48
CA ASN A 53 12.91 -4.49 -22.15
C ASN A 53 11.93 -4.53 -23.34
N LEU A 54 12.50 -4.64 -24.53
CA LEU A 54 11.78 -4.77 -25.79
C LEU A 54 11.69 -6.22 -26.19
N GLN A 55 10.63 -6.56 -26.93
CA GLN A 55 10.49 -7.78 -27.68
C GLN A 55 10.35 -7.41 -29.17
N VAL A 56 11.31 -7.84 -29.98
CA VAL A 56 11.29 -7.69 -31.44
C VAL A 56 10.84 -9.02 -32.04
N ILE A 57 9.74 -9.02 -32.77
CA ILE A 57 9.24 -10.16 -33.55
C ILE A 57 9.66 -9.96 -35.00
N TYR A 58 10.27 -10.97 -35.60
CA TYR A 58 10.84 -10.88 -36.95
C TYR A 58 10.69 -12.18 -37.73
N VAL A 59 10.76 -12.07 -39.05
CA VAL A 59 10.96 -13.19 -39.97
C VAL A 59 12.46 -13.42 -40.14
N ALA A 60 12.91 -14.64 -39.92
CA ALA A 60 14.27 -15.10 -40.10
C ALA A 60 14.52 -15.58 -41.53
N ALA A 61 15.77 -15.47 -41.99
CA ALA A 61 16.20 -15.96 -43.30
C ALA A 61 16.36 -17.51 -43.35
N LEU A 62 15.37 -18.25 -42.82
CA LEU A 62 15.30 -19.71 -42.78
C LEU A 62 13.98 -20.22 -43.37
N ALA A 63 14.00 -21.42 -43.97
CA ALA A 63 12.85 -21.99 -44.67
C ALA A 63 11.74 -22.55 -43.75
N ASP A 64 12.10 -23.13 -42.60
CA ASP A 64 11.19 -24.00 -41.83
C ASP A 64 10.55 -23.34 -40.59
N GLN A 65 11.23 -22.34 -40.01
CA GLN A 65 10.72 -21.55 -38.88
C GLN A 65 10.91 -20.07 -39.21
N PRO A 66 9.96 -19.44 -39.92
CA PRO A 66 10.17 -18.08 -40.36
C PRO A 66 10.07 -17.10 -39.18
N VAL A 67 9.17 -17.30 -38.20
CA VAL A 67 8.92 -16.26 -37.17
C VAL A 67 9.70 -16.52 -35.89
N HIS A 68 10.51 -15.55 -35.47
CA HIS A 68 11.29 -15.56 -34.24
C HIS A 68 11.05 -14.30 -33.42
N ALA A 69 11.41 -14.36 -32.13
CA ALA A 69 11.39 -13.21 -31.24
C ALA A 69 12.75 -13.04 -30.55
N MET A 70 13.17 -11.80 -30.32
CA MET A 70 14.32 -11.47 -29.51
C MET A 70 14.06 -10.36 -28.50
N HIS A 71 14.81 -10.38 -27.41
CA HIS A 71 14.68 -9.40 -26.35
C HIS A 71 15.89 -8.48 -26.35
N ARG A 72 15.64 -7.18 -26.19
CA ARG A 72 16.69 -6.18 -26.08
C ARG A 72 16.39 -5.26 -24.91
N ARG A 73 17.40 -5.02 -24.08
CA ARG A 73 17.30 -4.08 -22.96
C ARG A 73 17.93 -2.75 -23.34
N LEU A 74 17.20 -1.67 -23.17
CA LEU A 74 17.65 -0.30 -23.36
C LEU A 74 17.64 0.43 -22.01
N ASP A 75 18.82 0.79 -21.51
CA ASP A 75 18.93 1.55 -20.27
C ASP A 75 18.71 3.05 -20.52
N PHE A 76 18.10 3.75 -19.56
CA PHE A 76 17.86 5.19 -19.65
C PHE A 76 18.15 5.92 -18.33
N SER A 77 18.49 7.20 -18.47
CA SER A 77 18.65 8.13 -17.35
C SER A 77 18.17 9.51 -17.81
N THR A 78 17.38 10.18 -16.98
CA THR A 78 16.91 11.55 -17.25
C THR A 78 16.75 12.34 -15.97
N PHE A 79 16.51 13.64 -16.11
CA PHE A 79 16.06 14.51 -15.04
C PHE A 79 14.80 15.28 -15.46
N ILE A 80 13.86 15.40 -14.54
CA ILE A 80 12.61 16.14 -14.74
C ILE A 80 12.63 17.33 -13.78
N VAL A 81 12.48 18.54 -14.31
CA VAL A 81 12.41 19.75 -13.49
C VAL A 81 11.02 19.85 -12.89
N VAL A 82 10.92 19.79 -11.56
CA VAL A 82 9.67 19.94 -10.81
C VAL A 82 9.89 21.06 -9.78
N PRO A 83 9.44 22.29 -10.08
CA PRO A 83 9.60 23.42 -9.17
C PRO A 83 9.04 23.10 -7.77
N GLY A 84 9.81 23.47 -6.74
CA GLY A 84 9.45 23.21 -5.34
C GLY A 84 9.79 21.82 -4.82
N ALA A 85 10.26 20.88 -5.66
CA ALA A 85 10.70 19.57 -5.22
C ALA A 85 11.94 19.67 -4.30
N LYS A 86 11.92 18.92 -3.19
CA LYS A 86 12.98 18.85 -2.18
C LYS A 86 13.20 17.42 -1.75
N GLU A 87 14.40 17.13 -1.25
CA GLU A 87 14.74 15.84 -0.64
C GLU A 87 13.74 15.47 0.47
N GLY A 88 13.38 14.18 0.57
CA GLY A 88 12.40 13.67 1.54
C GLY A 88 10.93 13.75 1.11
N MET A 89 10.63 14.37 -0.03
CA MET A 89 9.29 14.31 -0.65
C MET A 89 9.02 12.94 -1.29
N ASP A 90 7.75 12.64 -1.53
CA ASP A 90 7.33 11.45 -2.27
C ASP A 90 7.21 11.75 -3.77
N VAL A 91 7.49 10.76 -4.61
CA VAL A 91 7.45 10.91 -6.06
C VAL A 91 6.90 9.67 -6.75
N ASP A 92 5.87 9.90 -7.57
CA ASP A 92 5.27 8.92 -8.46
C ASP A 92 5.82 9.11 -9.89
N ILE A 93 6.36 8.05 -10.48
CA ILE A 93 6.95 8.06 -11.83
C ILE A 93 6.06 7.27 -12.78
N ARG A 94 5.61 7.92 -13.85
CA ARG A 94 4.75 7.33 -14.88
C ARG A 94 5.44 7.38 -16.23
N PRO A 95 6.08 6.28 -16.66
CA PRO A 95 6.58 6.16 -18.02
C PRO A 95 5.42 5.87 -18.99
N LEU A 96 5.48 6.48 -20.17
CA LEU A 96 4.58 6.24 -21.28
C LEU A 96 5.41 6.08 -22.55
N VAL A 97 5.13 5.05 -23.34
CA VAL A 97 5.71 4.88 -24.67
C VAL A 97 4.94 5.76 -25.64
N GLU A 98 5.61 6.75 -26.23
CA GLU A 98 4.98 7.62 -27.24
C GLU A 98 5.20 7.09 -28.65
N TYR A 99 6.35 6.47 -28.89
CA TYR A 99 6.71 5.94 -30.20
C TYR A 99 7.74 4.81 -30.06
N ILE A 100 7.64 3.80 -30.91
CA ILE A 100 8.65 2.75 -31.04
C ILE A 100 8.71 2.29 -32.49
N THR A 101 9.92 2.14 -33.02
CA THR A 101 10.17 1.50 -34.32
C THR A 101 11.43 0.64 -34.25
N ALA A 102 11.49 -0.36 -35.13
CA ALA A 102 12.70 -1.10 -35.37
C ALA A 102 12.78 -1.47 -36.85
N ASP A 103 13.94 -1.21 -37.44
CA ASP A 103 14.22 -1.48 -38.84
C ASP A 103 15.52 -2.28 -38.99
N LYS A 104 15.62 -3.06 -40.07
CA LYS A 104 16.82 -3.79 -40.43
C LYS A 104 17.63 -2.98 -41.43
N GLU A 105 18.92 -2.77 -41.13
CA GLU A 105 19.91 -2.29 -42.09
C GLU A 105 21.08 -3.29 -42.15
N ASN A 106 21.24 -3.96 -43.30
CA ASN A 106 22.23 -5.03 -43.49
C ASN A 106 22.08 -6.16 -42.44
N CYS A 107 23.07 -6.39 -41.58
CA CYS A 107 23.01 -7.37 -40.49
C CYS A 107 22.56 -6.77 -39.14
N HIS A 108 22.29 -5.46 -39.09
CA HIS A 108 21.96 -4.75 -37.86
C HIS A 108 20.46 -4.46 -37.77
N VAL A 109 19.95 -4.53 -36.55
CA VAL A 109 18.64 -4.01 -36.17
C VAL A 109 18.85 -2.68 -35.47
N ILE A 110 18.16 -1.66 -35.98
CA ILE A 110 18.16 -0.30 -35.45
C ILE A 110 16.83 -0.09 -34.75
N VAL A 111 16.86 0.22 -33.46
CA VAL A 111 15.66 0.54 -32.68
C VAL A 111 15.68 2.00 -32.30
N GLU A 112 14.52 2.65 -32.41
CA GLU A 112 14.28 3.99 -31.87
C GLU A 112 12.99 3.97 -31.04
N LEU A 113 13.10 4.42 -29.79
CA LEU A 113 12.03 4.43 -28.80
C LEU A 113 11.96 5.82 -28.15
N VAL A 114 10.77 6.41 -28.13
CA VAL A 114 10.49 7.67 -27.42
C VAL A 114 9.63 7.37 -26.20
N LEU A 115 10.19 7.67 -25.02
CA LEU A 115 9.51 7.55 -23.74
C LEU A 115 9.18 8.93 -23.18
N LYS A 116 7.93 9.16 -22.81
CA LYS A 116 7.56 10.27 -21.94
C LYS A 116 7.55 9.80 -20.49
N ILE A 117 8.44 10.35 -19.68
CA ILE A 117 8.50 10.07 -18.26
C ILE A 117 7.90 11.24 -17.52
N THR A 118 6.81 10.99 -16.79
CA THR A 118 6.13 11.99 -15.97
C THR A 118 6.46 11.76 -14.50
N ALA A 119 6.87 12.81 -13.79
CA ALA A 119 7.13 12.76 -12.37
C ALA A 119 6.11 13.65 -11.64
N LYS A 120 5.41 13.07 -10.67
CA LYS A 120 4.50 13.78 -9.78
C LYS A 120 5.07 13.78 -8.37
N VAL A 121 5.50 14.95 -7.89
CA VAL A 121 6.10 15.11 -6.56
C VAL A 121 5.05 15.60 -5.57
N THR A 122 4.90 14.86 -4.47
CA THR A 122 3.97 15.19 -3.38
C THR A 122 4.72 15.38 -2.07
N GLU A 123 4.18 16.26 -1.24
CA GLU A 123 4.71 16.48 0.10
C GLU A 123 4.09 15.44 1.03
N LEU A 124 4.92 14.76 1.82
CA LEU A 124 4.44 13.87 2.85
C LEU A 124 3.83 14.71 3.97
N LEU A 125 2.50 14.81 3.98
CA LEU A 125 1.79 15.29 5.16
C LEU A 125 1.86 14.20 6.23
N GLN A 126 2.70 14.40 7.25
CA GLN A 126 2.56 13.67 8.50
C GLN A 126 1.21 14.06 9.10
N ARG A 127 0.18 13.27 8.78
CA ARG A 127 -1.04 13.30 9.54
C ARG A 127 -0.72 12.56 10.82
N ASP A 128 -0.45 13.30 11.89
CA ASP A 128 -0.53 12.74 13.23
C ASP A 128 -1.92 12.14 13.35
N VAL A 129 -2.01 10.82 13.23
CA VAL A 129 -3.19 10.11 13.71
C VAL A 129 -3.11 10.33 15.21
N VAL A 130 -3.79 11.36 15.69
CA VAL A 130 -4.22 11.40 17.08
C VAL A 130 -5.14 10.20 17.20
N VAL A 131 -4.56 9.04 17.49
CA VAL A 131 -5.30 7.92 18.04
C VAL A 131 -5.84 8.52 19.32
N ALA A 132 -7.11 8.92 19.27
CA ALA A 132 -7.82 9.37 20.45
C ALA A 132 -7.49 8.36 21.54
N VAL A 133 -6.85 8.86 22.58
CA VAL A 133 -6.32 8.13 23.72
C VAL A 133 -7.34 7.06 24.09
N ALA A 134 -6.88 5.81 24.22
CA ALA A 134 -7.70 4.73 24.76
C ALA A 134 -8.52 5.29 25.96
N PRO A 135 -9.83 5.01 26.06
CA PRO A 135 -10.62 5.51 27.17
C PRO A 135 -9.89 5.17 28.47
N PRO A 136 -9.80 6.10 29.44
CA PRO A 136 -9.02 5.88 30.66
C PRO A 136 -9.43 4.52 31.22
N VAL A 137 -8.45 3.64 31.39
CA VAL A 137 -8.65 2.33 32.01
C VAL A 137 -9.11 2.63 33.43
N THR A 138 -10.41 2.74 33.62
CA THR A 138 -11.00 2.94 34.94
C THR A 138 -10.57 1.74 35.75
N PRO A 139 -9.95 1.94 36.94
CA PRO A 139 -9.66 0.83 37.81
C PRO A 139 -10.96 0.03 38.01
N PRO A 140 -10.89 -1.32 38.03
CA PRO A 140 -12.08 -2.14 38.22
C PRO A 140 -12.83 -1.60 39.45
N PRO A 141 -14.13 -1.37 39.35
CA PRO A 141 -14.87 -0.71 40.42
C PRO A 141 -14.76 -1.56 41.68
N VAL A 142 -14.07 -1.03 42.69
CA VAL A 142 -13.83 -1.70 43.96
C VAL A 142 -15.12 -1.68 44.75
N CYS A 143 -15.55 -2.83 45.27
CA CYS A 143 -16.70 -2.92 46.16
C CYS A 143 -16.25 -2.51 47.58
N PRO A 144 -16.66 -1.33 48.11
CA PRO A 144 -16.23 -0.91 49.44
C PRO A 144 -16.84 -1.85 50.50
N PRO A 145 -16.06 -2.40 51.44
CA PRO A 145 -16.58 -3.40 52.35
C PRO A 145 -17.78 -2.93 53.18
N GLY A 146 -18.84 -3.74 53.21
CA GLY A 146 -20.06 -3.47 53.99
C GLY A 146 -20.98 -2.39 53.43
N GLN A 147 -20.73 -1.87 52.22
CA GLN A 147 -21.59 -0.88 51.57
C GLN A 147 -22.46 -1.48 50.45
N VAL A 148 -23.51 -0.78 50.07
CA VAL A 148 -24.29 -1.07 48.86
C VAL A 148 -23.97 0.00 47.83
N ILE A 149 -23.55 -0.41 46.64
CA ILE A 149 -23.27 0.51 45.53
C ILE A 149 -24.31 0.35 44.42
N THR A 150 -24.61 1.44 43.71
CA THR A 150 -25.50 1.41 42.55
C THR A 150 -24.70 1.15 41.26
N TYR A 151 -25.20 0.26 40.41
CA TYR A 151 -24.59 -0.10 39.13
C TYR A 151 -25.62 -0.02 38.00
N THR A 152 -25.26 0.65 36.91
CA THR A 152 -26.09 0.74 35.70
C THR A 152 -25.72 -0.38 34.73
N ILE A 153 -26.69 -1.23 34.39
CA ILE A 153 -26.54 -2.36 33.46
C ILE A 153 -26.05 -1.87 32.10
N LYS A 154 -25.02 -2.54 31.58
CA LYS A 154 -24.46 -2.36 30.25
C LYS A 154 -24.76 -3.57 29.37
N SER A 155 -24.55 -3.42 28.06
CA SER A 155 -24.72 -4.51 27.11
C SER A 155 -23.85 -5.71 27.50
N GLY A 156 -24.45 -6.90 27.58
CA GLY A 156 -23.78 -8.15 27.94
C GLY A 156 -23.62 -8.42 29.44
N ASP A 157 -24.07 -7.51 30.31
CA ASP A 157 -24.06 -7.76 31.75
C ASP A 157 -25.04 -8.86 32.15
N THR A 158 -24.62 -9.71 33.09
CA THR A 158 -25.46 -10.68 33.79
C THR A 158 -25.18 -10.59 35.28
N PHE A 159 -26.12 -11.00 36.13
CA PHE A 159 -25.87 -11.02 37.57
C PHE A 159 -24.66 -11.91 37.93
N PHE A 160 -24.41 -12.97 37.15
CA PHE A 160 -23.23 -13.81 37.30
C PHE A 160 -21.93 -13.04 37.05
N LEU A 161 -21.82 -12.32 35.93
CA LEU A 161 -20.62 -11.55 35.60
C LEU A 161 -20.40 -10.38 36.57
N LEU A 162 -21.48 -9.74 37.01
CA LEU A 162 -21.40 -8.66 38.01
C LEU A 162 -21.01 -9.20 39.39
N ALA A 163 -21.54 -10.36 39.78
CA ALA A 163 -21.14 -11.04 41.01
C ALA A 163 -19.64 -11.35 41.03
N GLN A 164 -19.11 -11.89 39.92
CA GLN A 164 -17.69 -12.14 39.77
C GLN A 164 -16.87 -10.84 39.80
N ARG A 165 -17.33 -9.79 39.10
CA ARG A 165 -16.65 -8.50 39.01
C ARG A 165 -16.52 -7.80 40.37
N PHE A 166 -17.56 -7.87 41.18
CA PHE A 166 -17.62 -7.19 42.49
C PHE A 166 -17.27 -8.11 43.67
N ASN A 167 -16.95 -9.37 43.40
CA ASN A 167 -16.70 -10.41 44.40
C ASN A 167 -17.86 -10.53 45.42
N VAL A 168 -19.10 -10.56 44.91
CA VAL A 168 -20.34 -10.73 45.67
C VAL A 168 -21.06 -12.01 45.24
N GLY A 169 -22.03 -12.48 46.04
CA GLY A 169 -22.88 -13.60 45.64
C GLY A 169 -24.00 -13.17 44.69
N VAL A 170 -24.30 -13.96 43.65
CA VAL A 170 -25.44 -13.72 42.76
C VAL A 170 -26.76 -13.62 43.53
N ALA A 171 -26.96 -14.50 44.52
CA ALA A 171 -28.14 -14.47 45.38
C ALA A 171 -28.24 -13.17 46.21
N ALA A 172 -27.11 -12.59 46.61
CA ALA A 172 -27.08 -11.31 47.33
C ALA A 172 -27.50 -10.16 46.40
N ILE A 173 -27.02 -10.15 45.15
CA ILE A 173 -27.50 -9.18 44.14
C ILE A 173 -29.00 -9.33 43.94
N GLN A 174 -29.53 -10.56 43.80
CA GLN A 174 -30.96 -10.78 43.63
C GLN A 174 -31.79 -10.25 44.82
N GLN A 175 -31.34 -10.52 46.05
CA GLN A 175 -32.01 -10.07 47.26
C GLN A 175 -32.00 -8.55 47.42
N ALA A 176 -30.90 -7.89 47.02
CA ALA A 176 -30.77 -6.44 47.05
C ALA A 176 -31.63 -5.72 45.99
N ASN A 177 -32.20 -6.47 45.03
CA ASN A 177 -32.98 -5.94 43.90
C ASN A 177 -34.33 -6.66 43.77
N PRO A 178 -35.25 -6.53 44.76
CA PRO A 178 -36.56 -7.14 44.67
C PRO A 178 -37.33 -6.63 43.43
N GLY A 179 -37.88 -7.56 42.64
CA GLY A 179 -38.61 -7.24 41.41
C GLY A 179 -37.76 -7.16 40.14
N VAL A 180 -36.43 -7.28 40.23
CA VAL A 180 -35.57 -7.39 39.05
C VAL A 180 -35.44 -8.86 38.62
N ASN A 181 -35.71 -9.14 37.34
CA ASN A 181 -35.53 -10.47 36.74
C ASN A 181 -34.11 -10.60 36.15
N PRO A 182 -33.26 -11.52 36.65
CA PRO A 182 -31.89 -11.74 36.14
C PRO A 182 -31.80 -12.12 34.67
N ASN A 183 -32.86 -12.73 34.14
CA ASN A 183 -32.92 -13.21 32.76
C ASN A 183 -33.41 -12.13 31.79
N GLN A 184 -33.80 -10.95 32.30
CA GLN A 184 -34.38 -9.85 31.53
C GLN A 184 -33.83 -8.49 31.99
N LEU A 185 -32.50 -8.37 32.04
CA LEU A 185 -31.85 -7.11 32.39
C LEU A 185 -31.92 -6.12 31.22
N THR A 186 -32.31 -4.88 31.50
CA THR A 186 -32.39 -3.82 30.48
C THR A 186 -31.14 -2.94 30.54
N ILE A 187 -30.51 -2.63 29.41
CA ILE A 187 -29.40 -1.68 29.35
C ILE A 187 -29.86 -0.32 29.88
N GLY A 188 -29.09 0.27 30.81
CA GLY A 188 -29.46 1.53 31.49
C GLY A 188 -30.24 1.32 32.79
N GLN A 189 -30.69 0.10 33.09
CA GLN A 189 -31.32 -0.23 34.37
C GLN A 189 -30.32 -0.08 35.51
N VAL A 190 -30.72 0.56 36.61
CA VAL A 190 -29.88 0.67 37.82
C VAL A 190 -30.22 -0.46 38.80
N ILE A 191 -29.20 -1.13 39.30
CA ILE A 191 -29.29 -2.18 40.32
C ILE A 191 -28.37 -1.89 41.50
N ASN A 192 -28.64 -2.51 42.64
CA ASN A 192 -27.84 -2.46 43.85
C ASN A 192 -26.88 -3.65 43.93
N ILE A 193 -25.61 -3.40 44.24
CA ILE A 193 -24.58 -4.41 44.47
C ILE A 193 -24.20 -4.37 45.95
N PRO A 194 -24.54 -5.40 46.76
CA PRO A 194 -24.19 -5.44 48.19
C PRO A 194 -22.76 -5.95 48.38
N CYS A 195 -21.83 -5.08 48.74
CA CYS A 195 -20.44 -5.44 48.96
C CYS A 195 -20.26 -6.28 50.23
N PRO A 196 -19.38 -7.30 50.19
CA PRO A 196 -19.16 -8.14 51.37
C PRO A 196 -18.55 -7.32 52.51
N PRO A 197 -18.81 -7.68 53.78
CA PRO A 197 -18.14 -7.05 54.91
C PRO A 197 -16.62 -7.27 54.85
N ALA A 198 -15.85 -6.37 55.45
CA ALA A 198 -14.40 -6.53 55.55
C ALA A 198 -14.11 -7.82 56.33
N LYS A 199 -13.29 -8.70 55.75
CA LYS A 199 -12.79 -9.86 56.49
C LYS A 199 -11.81 -9.32 57.54
N GLY A 200 -12.18 -9.44 58.82
CA GLY A 200 -11.29 -9.21 59.95
C GLY A 200 -10.25 -10.32 60.09
#